data_AF-A0A5J5SHI1-F1
#
_entry.id   AF-A0A5J5SHI1-F1
#
_cell.length_a   1.000
_cell.length_b   1.000
_cell.length_c   1.000
_cell.angle_alpha   90.00
_cell.angle_beta   90.00
_cell.angle_gamma   90.00
#
_symmetry.space_group_name_H-M   'P 1'
#
loop_
_entity.id
_entity.type
_entity.pdbx_description
1 polymer ?
#
loop_
_entity_poly.entity_id
_entity_poly.type
_entity_poly.pdbx_seq_one_letter_code
_entity_poly.pdbx_strand_id
1 'polypeptide(L)'
;MCPLLLTSDPLPPVNFLLHEVPLPFPHLPLSLTRCPRLLVSSVPTQLRPTLRFLTSVGLVLNSHTTLLLVSDVENTLKPKINFLQSLGFDEPEVNRMVVRSPGLLTLSVENNMSPKAEFFLEEMEGDLEELKRFPQYFSFSLEKKIKPRHRALVEYGVQIAVVKGVKD
;
A
#
# COMPACT_ATOMS: atom_id res chain seq x y z
N MET A 1 13.51 -14.26 16.22
CA MET A 1 13.24 -15.59 15.63
C MET A 1 11.77 -15.91 15.88
N CYS A 2 10.98 -16.30 14.87
CA CYS A 2 9.55 -16.61 15.07
C CYS A 2 9.45 -17.99 15.75
N PRO A 3 8.88 -18.13 16.97
CA PRO A 3 8.86 -19.40 17.68
C PRO A 3 8.20 -20.55 16.91
N LEU A 4 7.22 -20.21 16.06
CA LEU A 4 6.47 -21.17 15.23
C LEU A 4 7.32 -21.82 14.13
N LEU A 5 8.47 -21.25 13.76
CA LEU A 5 9.40 -21.88 12.81
C LEU A 5 9.98 -23.19 13.33
N LEU A 6 10.02 -23.37 14.65
CA LEU A 6 10.51 -24.59 15.28
C LEU A 6 9.48 -25.73 15.23
N THR A 7 8.23 -25.42 14.90
CA THR A 7 7.10 -26.35 14.97
C THR A 7 6.33 -26.49 13.65
N SER A 8 6.73 -25.76 12.60
CA SER A 8 6.04 -25.72 11.31
C SER A 8 6.99 -26.16 10.21
N ASP A 9 6.50 -26.90 9.21
CA ASP A 9 7.28 -27.23 8.02
C ASP A 9 7.42 -25.98 7.12
N PRO A 10 8.63 -25.44 6.91
CA PRO A 10 8.84 -24.25 6.09
C PRO A 10 8.83 -24.55 4.58
N LEU A 11 8.86 -25.83 4.17
CA LEU A 11 9.01 -26.19 2.76
C LEU A 11 7.81 -25.79 1.90
N PRO A 12 6.53 -25.98 2.29
CA PRO A 12 5.41 -25.61 1.44
C PRO A 12 5.36 -24.11 1.10
N PRO A 13 5.55 -23.17 2.05
CA PRO A 13 5.67 -21.76 1.71
C PRO A 13 6.88 -21.41 0.84
N VAL A 14 8.04 -22.05 1.06
CA VAL A 14 9.23 -21.84 0.21
C VAL A 14 8.95 -22.29 -1.23
N ASN A 15 8.35 -23.47 -1.40
CA ASN A 15 7.99 -24.02 -2.70
C ASN A 15 6.97 -23.12 -3.43
N PHE A 16 5.96 -22.63 -2.70
CA PHE A 16 5.01 -21.65 -3.21
C PHE A 16 5.73 -20.38 -3.71
N LEU A 17 6.65 -19.81 -2.93
CA LEU A 17 7.38 -18.61 -3.32
C LEU A 17 8.31 -18.82 -4.52
N LEU A 18 8.88 -20.02 -4.68
CA LEU A 18 9.77 -20.37 -5.80
C LEU A 18 9.02 -20.59 -7.12
N HIS A 19 7.82 -21.17 -7.07
CA HIS A 19 7.15 -21.68 -8.26
C HIS A 19 5.86 -20.94 -8.63
N GLU A 20 5.15 -20.34 -7.67
CA GLU A 20 3.89 -19.63 -7.93
C GLU A 20 4.06 -18.10 -7.93
N VAL A 21 5.08 -17.58 -7.23
CA VAL A 21 5.35 -16.14 -7.22
C VAL A 21 6.47 -15.83 -8.22
N PRO A 22 6.30 -14.84 -9.12
CA PRO A 22 7.32 -14.49 -10.13
C PRO A 22 8.50 -13.72 -9.51
N LEU A 23 9.20 -14.34 -8.56
CA LEU A 23 10.37 -13.79 -7.88
C LEU A 23 11.65 -14.45 -8.39
N PRO A 24 12.62 -13.68 -8.90
CA PRO A 24 13.94 -14.23 -9.17
C PRO A 24 14.59 -14.74 -7.87
N PHE A 25 15.33 -15.85 -7.94
CA PHE A 25 15.92 -16.50 -6.76
C PHE A 25 16.69 -15.55 -5.81
N PRO A 26 17.49 -14.55 -6.28
CA PRO A 26 18.16 -13.60 -5.38
C PRO A 26 17.21 -12.81 -4.46
N HIS A 27 15.94 -12.68 -4.84
CA HIS A 27 14.93 -11.97 -4.04
C HIS A 27 14.26 -12.83 -2.98
N LEU A 28 14.32 -14.17 -3.09
CA LEU A 28 13.68 -15.06 -2.12
C LEU A 28 14.29 -14.94 -0.72
N PRO A 29 15.62 -15.05 -0.51
CA PRO A 29 16.21 -14.86 0.82
C PRO A 29 15.86 -13.50 1.40
N LEU A 30 15.87 -12.44 0.57
CA LEU A 30 15.52 -11.08 0.98
C LEU A 30 14.07 -10.97 1.45
N SER A 31 13.13 -11.64 0.77
CA SER A 31 11.72 -11.71 1.19
C SER A 31 11.57 -12.41 2.53
N LEU A 32 12.25 -13.54 2.72
CA LEU A 32 12.18 -14.34 3.94
C LEU A 32 12.82 -13.64 5.14
N THR A 33 13.95 -12.94 4.95
CA THR A 33 14.58 -12.13 6.00
C THR A 33 13.67 -10.98 6.43
N ARG A 34 13.01 -10.31 5.48
CA ARG A 34 12.09 -9.20 5.79
C ARG A 34 10.79 -9.66 6.44
N CYS A 35 10.27 -10.82 6.04
CA CYS A 35 9.02 -11.35 6.55
C CYS A 35 9.14 -12.85 6.86
N PRO A 36 9.75 -13.23 8.00
CA PRO A 36 9.86 -14.63 8.41
C PRO A 36 8.49 -15.32 8.60
N ARG A 37 7.42 -14.54 8.78
CA ARG A 37 6.04 -15.04 8.89
C ARG A 37 5.61 -15.81 7.63
N LEU A 38 6.18 -15.51 6.47
CA LEU A 38 5.91 -16.24 5.22
C LEU A 38 6.08 -17.75 5.39
N LEU A 39 7.11 -18.17 6.13
CA LEU A 39 7.46 -19.59 6.33
C LEU A 39 6.49 -20.36 7.22
N VAL A 40 5.62 -19.67 7.97
CA VAL A 40 4.63 -20.29 8.86
C VAL A 40 3.20 -20.03 8.40
N SER A 41 3.02 -19.29 7.30
CA SER A 41 1.71 -18.98 6.74
C SER A 41 1.20 -20.12 5.87
N SER A 42 -0.08 -20.44 6.02
CA SER A 42 -0.76 -21.45 5.20
C SER A 42 -0.76 -21.07 3.72
N VAL A 43 -0.23 -21.94 2.85
CA VAL A 43 -0.30 -21.75 1.40
C VAL A 43 -1.75 -21.68 0.90
N PRO A 44 -2.64 -22.66 1.17
CA PRO A 44 -3.98 -22.68 0.58
C PRO A 44 -4.92 -21.61 1.13
N THR A 45 -4.80 -21.24 2.40
CA THR A 45 -5.77 -20.33 3.05
C THR A 45 -5.27 -18.91 3.27
N GLN A 46 -3.96 -18.65 3.14
CA GLN A 46 -3.38 -17.32 3.30
C GLN A 46 -2.61 -16.89 2.05
N LEU A 47 -1.52 -17.57 1.70
CA LEU A 47 -0.57 -17.04 0.70
C LEU A 47 -1.17 -17.03 -0.72
N ARG A 48 -1.81 -18.12 -1.16
CA ARG A 48 -2.35 -18.24 -2.52
C ARG A 48 -3.58 -17.34 -2.76
N PRO A 49 -4.57 -17.26 -1.85
CA PRO A 49 -5.66 -16.29 -1.98
C PRO A 49 -5.17 -14.85 -2.05
N THR A 50 -4.20 -14.48 -1.19
CA THR A 50 -3.65 -13.13 -1.19
C THR A 50 -2.85 -12.84 -2.47
N LEU A 51 -2.07 -13.80 -2.99
CA LEU A 51 -1.41 -13.63 -4.29
C LEU A 51 -2.42 -13.34 -5.40
N ARG A 52 -3.51 -14.10 -5.48
CA ARG A 52 -4.57 -13.90 -6.49
C ARG A 52 -5.18 -12.51 -6.40
N PHE A 53 -5.49 -12.04 -5.20
CA PHE A 53 -6.01 -10.69 -4.97
C PHE A 53 -5.00 -9.61 -5.38
N LEU A 54 -3.72 -9.75 -5.00
CA LEU A 54 -2.69 -8.79 -5.37
C LEU A 54 -2.47 -8.76 -6.89
N THR A 55 -2.51 -9.92 -7.55
CA THR A 55 -2.43 -10.00 -9.01
C THR A 55 -3.68 -9.41 -9.69
N SER A 56 -4.88 -9.58 -9.13
CA SER A 56 -6.11 -9.00 -9.72
C SER A 56 -6.13 -7.47 -9.67
N VAL A 57 -5.47 -6.84 -8.69
CA VAL A 57 -5.26 -5.38 -8.66
C VAL A 57 -4.09 -4.92 -9.55
N GLY A 58 -3.44 -5.84 -10.28
CA GLY A 58 -2.33 -5.57 -11.19
C GLY A 58 -0.95 -5.53 -10.52
N LEU A 59 -0.83 -5.90 -9.24
CA LEU A 59 0.45 -5.86 -8.54
C LEU A 59 1.32 -7.08 -8.89
N VAL A 60 2.51 -6.81 -9.41
CA VAL A 60 3.57 -7.81 -9.58
C VAL A 60 4.46 -7.81 -8.35
N LEU A 61 4.59 -8.97 -7.69
CA LEU A 61 5.34 -9.07 -6.45
C LEU A 61 6.85 -9.02 -6.67
N ASN A 62 7.54 -8.36 -5.74
CA ASN A 62 8.98 -8.30 -5.62
C ASN A 62 9.38 -8.46 -4.15
N SER A 63 10.68 -8.46 -3.83
CA SER A 63 11.14 -8.68 -2.46
C SER A 63 10.62 -7.69 -1.40
N HIS A 64 10.12 -6.53 -1.81
CA HIS A 64 9.54 -5.53 -0.91
C HIS A 64 8.04 -5.67 -0.73
N THR A 65 7.34 -6.32 -1.66
CA THR A 65 5.88 -6.48 -1.61
C THR A 65 5.43 -7.87 -1.18
N THR A 66 6.33 -8.85 -1.11
CA THR A 66 6.00 -10.20 -0.59
C THR A 66 5.43 -10.21 0.82
N LEU A 67 5.75 -9.20 1.64
CA LEU A 67 5.16 -9.07 2.98
C LEU A 67 3.63 -8.90 2.96
N LEU A 68 3.05 -8.47 1.82
CA LEU A 68 1.60 -8.36 1.69
C LEU A 68 0.92 -9.73 1.66
N LEU A 69 1.61 -10.81 1.26
CA LEU A 69 1.06 -12.17 1.18
C LEU A 69 0.57 -12.72 2.53
N VAL A 70 1.10 -12.21 3.64
CA VAL A 70 0.68 -12.60 5.00
C VAL A 70 -0.43 -11.71 5.57
N SER A 71 -0.99 -10.81 4.75
CA SER A 71 -2.10 -9.94 5.14
C SER A 71 -3.44 -10.59 4.78
N ASP A 72 -4.42 -10.43 5.66
CA ASP A 72 -5.78 -10.90 5.43
C ASP A 72 -6.46 -10.07 4.33
N VAL A 73 -7.00 -10.74 3.30
CA VAL A 73 -7.59 -10.05 2.15
C VAL A 73 -8.83 -9.24 2.55
N GLU A 74 -9.73 -9.83 3.33
CA GLU A 74 -11.04 -9.25 3.64
C GLU A 74 -10.95 -8.17 4.72
N ASN A 75 -10.13 -8.39 5.75
CA ASN A 75 -10.06 -7.56 6.93
C ASN A 75 -8.88 -6.58 6.89
N THR A 76 -7.89 -6.81 6.04
CA THR A 76 -6.72 -5.92 5.95
C THR A 76 -6.61 -5.24 4.58
N LEU A 77 -6.60 -5.98 3.47
CA LEU A 77 -6.29 -5.37 2.17
C LEU A 77 -7.49 -4.64 1.55
N LYS A 78 -8.66 -5.28 1.47
CA LYS A 78 -9.88 -4.67 0.92
C LYS A 78 -10.31 -3.38 1.62
N PRO A 79 -10.24 -3.24 2.96
CA PRO A 79 -10.58 -1.97 3.60
C PRO A 79 -9.75 -0.78 3.11
N LYS A 80 -8.49 -1.01 2.69
CA LYS A 80 -7.62 0.04 2.14
C LYS A 80 -8.02 0.41 0.70
N ILE A 81 -8.44 -0.57 -0.09
CA ILE A 81 -9.02 -0.35 -1.42
C ILE A 81 -10.34 0.42 -1.29
N ASN A 82 -11.24 -0.04 -0.43
CA ASN A 82 -12.54 0.58 -0.20
C ASN A 82 -12.40 2.02 0.30
N PHE A 83 -11.42 2.29 1.18
CA PHE A 83 -11.12 3.64 1.61
C PHE A 83 -10.74 4.55 0.44
N LEU A 84 -9.83 4.11 -0.45
CA LEU A 84 -9.46 4.90 -1.62
C LEU A 84 -10.67 5.14 -2.54
N GLN A 85 -11.51 4.12 -2.76
CA GLN A 85 -12.75 4.28 -3.54
C GLN A 85 -13.73 5.25 -2.88
N SER A 86 -13.81 5.27 -1.54
CA SER A 86 -14.66 6.21 -0.80
C SER A 86 -14.24 7.67 -0.93
N LEU A 87 -12.98 7.94 -1.34
CA LEU A 87 -12.52 9.28 -1.69
C LEU A 87 -12.98 9.73 -3.08
N GLY A 88 -13.56 8.84 -3.88
CA GLY A 88 -14.07 9.13 -5.23
C GLY A 88 -13.26 8.52 -6.38
N PHE A 89 -12.24 7.70 -6.09
CA PHE A 89 -11.47 7.01 -7.13
C PHE A 89 -12.21 5.78 -7.68
N ASP A 90 -12.18 5.59 -8.99
CA ASP A 90 -12.69 4.36 -9.60
C ASP A 90 -11.73 3.16 -9.40
N GLU A 91 -12.21 1.95 -9.66
CA GLU A 91 -11.40 0.73 -9.49
C GLU A 91 -10.10 0.75 -10.33
N PRO A 92 -10.11 1.07 -11.64
CA PRO A 92 -8.89 1.24 -12.41
C PRO A 92 -7.90 2.26 -11.82
N GLU A 93 -8.37 3.38 -11.28
CA GLU A 93 -7.56 4.40 -10.63
C GLU A 93 -6.90 3.86 -9.37
N VAL A 94 -7.66 3.19 -8.50
CA VAL A 94 -7.12 2.59 -7.28
C VAL A 94 -6.08 1.52 -7.62
N ASN A 95 -6.35 0.67 -8.61
CA ASN A 95 -5.38 -0.32 -9.08
C ASN A 95 -4.08 0.33 -9.54
N ARG A 96 -4.15 1.41 -10.34
CA ARG A 96 -2.95 2.18 -10.76
C ARG A 96 -2.22 2.80 -9.57
N MET A 97 -2.92 3.31 -8.56
CA MET A 97 -2.33 3.86 -7.35
C MET A 97 -1.59 2.78 -6.55
N VAL A 98 -2.20 1.61 -6.37
CA VAL A 98 -1.62 0.46 -5.65
C VAL A 98 -0.38 -0.06 -6.38
N VAL A 99 -0.43 -0.21 -7.71
CA VAL A 99 0.72 -0.64 -8.50
C VAL A 99 1.89 0.34 -8.34
N ARG A 100 1.61 1.64 -8.33
CA ARG A 100 2.65 2.67 -8.21
C ARG A 100 3.16 2.89 -6.78
N SER A 101 2.34 2.61 -5.78
CA SER A 101 2.71 2.70 -4.36
C SER A 101 2.11 1.53 -3.57
N PRO A 102 2.69 0.33 -3.67
CA PRO A 102 2.16 -0.84 -2.98
C PRO A 102 2.15 -0.71 -1.46
N GLY A 103 3.02 0.17 -0.93
CA GLY A 103 3.07 0.51 0.48
C GLY A 103 1.76 1.08 1.03
N LEU A 104 0.86 1.62 0.18
CA LEU A 104 -0.50 1.99 0.58
C LEU A 104 -1.22 0.86 1.33
N LEU A 105 -1.02 -0.38 0.87
CA LEU A 105 -1.63 -1.57 1.45
C LEU A 105 -1.09 -1.95 2.84
N THR A 106 -0.09 -1.22 3.34
CA THR A 106 0.49 -1.41 4.68
C THR A 106 0.08 -0.31 5.67
N LEU A 107 -0.55 0.77 5.20
CA LEU A 107 -0.88 1.93 6.03
C LEU A 107 -2.23 1.73 6.74
N SER A 108 -2.33 2.16 8.00
CA SER A 108 -3.62 2.19 8.70
C SER A 108 -4.57 3.17 8.02
N VAL A 109 -5.81 2.76 7.77
CA VAL A 109 -6.84 3.68 7.26
C VAL A 109 -7.09 4.78 8.29
N GLU A 110 -7.47 4.40 9.50
CA GLU A 110 -7.82 5.30 10.60
C GLU A 110 -6.64 6.19 11.05
N ASN A 111 -5.47 5.59 11.30
CA ASN A 111 -4.36 6.31 11.92
C ASN A 111 -3.39 6.94 10.92
N ASN A 112 -3.62 6.79 9.61
CA ASN A 112 -2.69 7.31 8.60
C ASN A 112 -3.39 7.87 7.37
N MET A 113 -4.18 7.05 6.66
CA MET A 113 -4.73 7.47 5.37
C MET A 113 -5.82 8.53 5.55
N SER A 114 -6.81 8.28 6.42
CA SER A 114 -7.92 9.19 6.68
C SER A 114 -7.47 10.59 7.11
N PRO A 115 -6.68 10.79 8.18
CA PRO A 115 -6.28 12.12 8.62
C PRO A 115 -5.42 12.87 7.60
N LYS A 116 -4.70 12.15 6.72
CA LYS A 116 -3.91 12.77 5.65
C LYS A 116 -4.78 13.17 4.47
N ALA A 117 -5.79 12.37 4.13
CA ALA A 117 -6.75 12.71 3.08
C ALA A 117 -7.59 13.91 3.48
N GLU A 118 -8.08 13.93 4.73
CA GLU A 118 -8.81 15.06 5.31
C GLU A 118 -7.97 16.35 5.25
N PHE A 119 -6.74 16.34 5.77
CA PHE A 119 -5.86 17.50 5.70
C PHE A 119 -5.58 17.95 4.25
N PHE A 120 -5.42 17.00 3.33
CA PHE A 120 -5.16 17.31 1.93
C PHE A 120 -6.34 17.98 1.24
N LEU A 121 -7.55 17.46 1.45
CA LEU A 121 -8.75 17.92 0.75
C LEU A 121 -9.34 19.17 1.40
N GLU A 122 -9.29 19.28 2.73
CA GLU A 122 -9.97 20.35 3.48
C GLU A 122 -9.06 21.53 3.79
N GLU A 123 -7.82 21.29 4.23
CA GLU A 123 -6.90 22.38 4.62
C GLU A 123 -5.98 22.81 3.47
N MET A 124 -5.47 21.85 2.69
CA MET A 124 -4.64 22.18 1.53
C MET A 124 -5.45 22.51 0.27
N GLU A 125 -6.77 22.29 0.31
CA GLU A 125 -7.68 22.42 -0.85
C GLU A 125 -7.17 21.67 -2.10
N GLY A 126 -6.50 20.53 -1.89
CA GLY A 126 -5.86 19.74 -2.93
C GLY A 126 -6.85 18.97 -3.81
N ASP A 127 -6.43 18.65 -5.03
CA ASP A 127 -7.24 17.89 -6.00
C ASP A 127 -7.01 16.37 -5.87
N LEU A 128 -8.09 15.59 -5.94
CA LEU A 128 -8.01 14.13 -6.01
C LEU A 128 -7.11 13.66 -7.17
N GLU A 129 -7.06 14.40 -8.29
CA GLU A 129 -6.13 14.11 -9.39
C GLU A 129 -4.67 14.14 -8.95
N GLU A 130 -4.28 15.08 -8.08
CA GLU A 130 -2.93 15.17 -7.53
C GLU A 130 -2.63 13.99 -6.61
N LEU A 131 -3.60 13.61 -5.76
CA LEU A 131 -3.45 12.47 -4.87
C LEU A 131 -3.34 11.15 -5.66
N LYS A 132 -4.11 11.00 -6.74
CA LYS A 132 -3.99 9.92 -7.72
C LYS A 132 -2.62 9.92 -8.39
N ARG A 133 -2.11 11.09 -8.77
CA ARG A 133 -0.77 11.29 -9.37
C ARG A 133 0.37 11.19 -8.36
N PHE A 134 0.12 11.22 -7.06
CA PHE A 134 1.16 11.05 -6.05
C PHE A 134 0.69 10.30 -4.80
N PRO A 135 0.39 8.99 -4.91
CA PRO A 135 -0.06 8.17 -3.78
C PRO A 135 0.98 8.06 -2.67
N GLN A 136 2.26 8.32 -2.95
CA GLN A 136 3.33 8.39 -1.95
C GLN A 136 3.10 9.49 -0.91
N TYR A 137 2.20 10.44 -1.17
CA TYR A 137 1.73 11.41 -0.18
C TYR A 137 1.43 10.76 1.19
N PHE A 138 0.70 9.63 1.17
CA PHE A 138 0.35 8.89 2.38
C PHE A 138 1.55 8.29 3.14
N SER A 139 2.73 8.18 2.51
CA SER A 139 3.95 7.70 3.18
C SER A 139 4.69 8.79 3.96
N PHE A 140 4.37 10.07 3.76
CA PHE A 140 5.00 11.15 4.54
C PHE A 140 4.29 11.38 5.87
N SER A 141 5.05 11.76 6.90
CA SER A 141 4.47 12.10 8.21
C SER A 141 3.63 13.37 8.11
N LEU A 142 2.36 13.29 8.55
CA LEU A 142 1.46 14.43 8.56
C LEU A 142 2.04 15.57 9.41
N GLU A 143 2.36 15.27 10.66
CA GLU A 143 2.82 16.27 11.64
C GLU A 143 4.26 16.74 11.42
N LYS A 144 5.17 15.86 11.01
CA LYS A 144 6.60 16.21 10.88
C LYS A 144 7.00 16.70 9.50
N LYS A 145 6.19 16.43 8.47
CA LYS A 145 6.57 16.73 7.09
C LYS A 145 5.54 17.53 6.31
N ILE A 146 4.27 17.10 6.31
CA ILE A 146 3.24 17.69 5.45
C ILE A 146 2.80 19.05 6.03
N LYS A 147 2.24 19.07 7.25
CA LYS A 147 1.74 20.29 7.91
C LYS A 147 2.79 21.41 8.00
N PRO A 148 4.03 21.18 8.49
CA PRO A 148 5.00 22.27 8.63
C PRO A 148 5.41 22.88 7.29
N ARG A 149 5.51 22.07 6.22
CA ARG A 149 5.88 22.58 4.89
C ARG A 149 4.73 23.35 4.25
N HIS A 150 3.51 22.84 4.35
CA HIS A 150 2.35 23.54 3.83
C HIS A 150 2.18 24.91 4.51
N ARG A 151 2.23 24.97 5.85
CA ARG A 151 2.15 26.22 6.60
C ARG A 151 3.22 27.22 6.22
N ALA A 152 4.48 26.78 6.13
CA ALA A 152 5.57 27.65 5.69
C ALA A 152 5.32 28.23 4.29
N LEU A 153 4.84 27.42 3.34
CA LEU A 153 4.53 27.89 1.98
C LEU A 153 3.40 28.93 1.98
N VAL A 154 2.36 28.70 2.76
CA VAL A 154 1.25 29.65 2.95
C VAL A 154 1.74 30.97 3.56
N GLU A 155 2.63 30.93 4.56
CA GLU A 155 3.24 32.12 5.16
C GLU A 155 4.04 32.95 4.14
N TYR A 156 4.68 32.29 3.17
CA TYR A 156 5.36 32.96 2.05
C TYR A 156 4.42 33.35 0.90
N GLY A 157 3.10 33.22 1.06
CA GLY A 157 2.10 33.58 0.06
C GLY A 157 2.02 32.60 -1.13
N VAL A 158 2.62 31.41 -1.01
CA VAL A 158 2.58 30.38 -2.05
C VAL A 158 1.36 29.48 -1.81
N GLN A 159 0.32 29.66 -2.61
CA GLN A 159 -0.81 28.72 -2.67
C GLN A 159 -0.50 27.64 -3.71
N ILE A 160 -0.27 26.41 -3.23
CA ILE A 160 -0.11 25.23 -4.08
C ILE A 160 -1.50 24.63 -4.30
N ALA A 161 -2.33 25.29 -5.10
CA ALA A 161 -3.43 24.73 -5.91
C ALA A 161 -4.44 25.82 -6.30
N VAL A 162 -4.40 26.35 -7.53
CA VAL A 162 -5.61 26.71 -8.32
C VAL A 162 -5.24 26.77 -9.81
N VAL A 163 -5.64 25.74 -10.58
CA VAL A 163 -6.34 25.99 -11.85
C VAL A 163 -7.56 25.07 -11.82
N LYS A 164 -8.67 25.55 -11.26
CA LYS A 164 -9.97 24.99 -11.61
C LYS A 164 -10.13 25.23 -13.11
N GLY A 165 -9.99 24.17 -13.89
CA GLY A 165 -10.27 24.22 -15.31
C GLY A 165 -11.64 24.87 -15.51
N VAL A 166 -11.65 25.97 -16.25
CA VAL A 166 -12.86 26.55 -16.80
C VAL A 166 -13.56 25.41 -17.53
N LYS A 167 -14.74 25.02 -17.05
CA LYS A 167 -15.64 24.17 -17.82
C LYS A 167 -16.22 25.07 -18.90
N ASP A 168 -15.70 24.93 -20.12
CA ASP A 168 -16.43 25.26 -21.34
C ASP A 168 -17.38 24.11 -21.70
#